data_AF-A0FII1-F1
#
_entry.id   AF-A0FII1-F1
#
_cell.length_a   1.000
_cell.length_b   1.000
_cell.length_c   1.000
_cell.angle_alpha   90.00
_cell.angle_beta   90.00
_cell.angle_gamma   90.00
#
_symmetry.space_group_name_H-M   'P 1'
#
loop_
_entity.id
_entity.type
_entity.pdbx_description
1 polymer ?
#
loop_
_entity_poly.entity_id
_entity_poly.type
_entity_poly.pdbx_seq_one_letter_code
_entity_poly.pdbx_strand_id
1 'polypeptide(L)'
;GYPESLTDPSYCEQILVLTYPLIGNYGGPSNEKDEHDIPRWFESHKIWAAGLVVSELCDTPSHWRQTKSLSDWMKQEGIPGIQKVDTRALTKVIREKGTILGRIVHTLPDNVTSLPLIVDPNTQNLVAKVSRTSKTTYNPKGSPRICVVDCGLKYNQIRNLISRGARVDVVPWNHKIQNEQYDGLFLSNGPGDPSMCKETLDNLKTILSSSSKKPIFGICLGHQLLSLAAGCKSYKMSYGNRGHNQPALHHGTKRCYMTSQNHGFAIDATSLPKDWEALFTNANDDSNEGIVHSALPYFSVQFHPEHTAGPEDLECLFDVFLETVKDSVTGKPGLTIKDRLQETLKYVPEVPVVVERPKKVLILGSGGLSIGQAGEFDYSGSQAIKALREENIQTVLINPNIATVQTSKGMADKVYFLPILPDYVEQVIQSERPDGVLLTFGGQTALNCGVQLVKQGTFAKYGVKILGTPIESIIETEDRKLFAERVNEIGEKVAPSCAVYSIQEALEAAEKLGYPVMARAAFSLGGLGSGFANTKDELKALAQQALAHSSQLIIDK
;
A
#
# COMPACT_ATOMS: atom_id res chain seq x y z
N GLY A 1 3.48 11.42 -3.29
CA GLY A 1 3.46 11.93 -4.66
C GLY A 1 2.43 13.00 -4.85
N TYR A 2 2.70 14.24 -4.41
CA TYR A 2 1.87 15.37 -4.81
C TYR A 2 2.04 15.75 -6.30
N PRO A 3 3.18 15.52 -6.99
CA PRO A 3 3.26 15.77 -8.43
C PRO A 3 2.29 14.89 -9.23
N GLU A 4 2.21 13.61 -8.88
CA GLU A 4 1.30 12.65 -9.48
C GLU A 4 -0.16 13.04 -9.19
N SER A 5 -0.49 13.37 -7.93
CA SER A 5 -1.84 13.83 -7.57
C SER A 5 -2.25 15.13 -8.28
N LEU A 6 -1.37 16.11 -8.42
CA LEU A 6 -1.68 17.38 -9.11
C LEU A 6 -1.94 17.18 -10.62
N THR A 7 -1.31 16.16 -11.20
CA THR A 7 -1.44 15.82 -12.63
C THR A 7 -2.47 14.72 -12.89
N ASP A 8 -3.21 14.26 -11.88
CA ASP A 8 -4.34 13.35 -12.04
C ASP A 8 -5.56 14.11 -12.64
N PRO A 9 -6.05 13.73 -13.84
CA PRO A 9 -7.20 14.37 -14.48
C PRO A 9 -8.49 14.31 -13.66
N SER A 10 -8.62 13.39 -12.71
CA SER A 10 -9.79 13.30 -11.82
C SER A 10 -9.96 14.52 -10.90
N TYR A 11 -8.91 15.36 -10.72
CA TYR A 11 -8.99 16.64 -10.00
C TYR A 11 -9.34 17.86 -10.88
N CYS A 12 -9.67 17.66 -12.16
CA CYS A 12 -10.10 18.74 -13.04
C CYS A 12 -11.20 19.60 -12.38
N GLU A 13 -10.99 20.92 -12.34
CA GLU A 13 -11.88 21.91 -11.72
C GLU A 13 -12.07 21.76 -10.19
N GLN A 14 -11.20 21.00 -9.51
CA GLN A 14 -11.23 20.84 -8.05
C GLN A 14 -10.08 21.58 -7.37
N ILE A 15 -10.35 22.16 -6.21
CA ILE A 15 -9.32 22.70 -5.32
C ILE A 15 -8.84 21.56 -4.41
N LEU A 16 -7.59 21.17 -4.56
CA LEU A 16 -7.00 20.07 -3.81
C LEU A 16 -6.52 20.56 -2.43
N VAL A 17 -7.01 19.94 -1.37
CA VAL A 17 -6.55 20.18 0.01
C VAL A 17 -5.70 19.00 0.44
N LEU A 18 -4.41 19.20 0.67
CA LEU A 18 -3.53 18.14 1.12
C LEU A 18 -3.50 18.04 2.64
N THR A 19 -3.75 16.84 3.15
CA THR A 19 -3.78 16.55 4.59
C THR A 19 -2.39 16.38 5.19
N TYR A 20 -1.40 15.96 4.39
CA TYR A 20 0.00 15.96 4.81
C TYR A 20 0.48 17.40 4.96
N PRO A 21 1.01 17.80 6.13
CA PRO A 21 1.18 19.22 6.45
C PRO A 21 2.33 19.89 5.70
N LEU A 22 3.39 19.14 5.35
CA LEU A 22 4.61 19.67 4.73
C LEU A 22 4.65 19.33 3.24
N ILE A 23 4.34 20.28 2.36
CA ILE A 23 4.23 20.03 0.92
C ILE A 23 5.33 20.77 0.16
N GLY A 24 5.80 20.18 -0.93
CA GLY A 24 6.82 20.79 -1.79
C GLY A 24 8.23 20.26 -1.59
N ASN A 25 8.45 19.33 -0.65
CA ASN A 25 9.77 18.80 -0.26
C ASN A 25 10.58 18.20 -1.43
N TYR A 26 9.92 17.76 -2.50
CA TYR A 26 10.54 17.18 -3.69
C TYR A 26 10.66 18.16 -4.87
N GLY A 27 10.16 19.39 -4.72
CA GLY A 27 10.02 20.37 -5.79
C GLY A 27 9.10 19.89 -6.93
N GLY A 28 9.31 20.43 -8.13
CA GLY A 28 8.74 19.94 -9.39
C GLY A 28 9.76 19.08 -10.15
N PRO A 29 9.39 17.88 -10.63
CA PRO A 29 10.29 17.02 -11.40
C PRO A 29 10.52 17.57 -12.81
N SER A 30 11.43 16.92 -13.55
CA SER A 30 11.73 17.27 -14.95
C SER A 30 10.61 16.84 -15.92
N ASN A 31 10.63 17.34 -17.15
CA ASN A 31 9.77 16.89 -18.25
C ASN A 31 10.37 15.68 -18.99
N GLU A 32 11.17 14.86 -18.31
CA GLU A 32 11.73 13.64 -18.88
C GLU A 32 10.61 12.72 -19.36
N LYS A 33 10.83 12.09 -20.51
CA LYS A 33 9.92 11.12 -21.09
C LYS A 33 10.55 9.74 -21.08
N ASP A 34 9.72 8.72 -21.01
CA ASP A 34 10.12 7.33 -21.17
C ASP A 34 10.34 6.95 -22.65
N GLU A 35 10.71 5.70 -22.91
CA GLU A 35 10.93 5.12 -24.23
C GLU A 35 9.70 5.14 -25.15
N HIS A 36 8.52 5.47 -24.61
CA HIS A 36 7.25 5.58 -25.33
C HIS A 36 6.76 7.03 -25.48
N ASP A 37 7.64 8.01 -25.24
CA ASP A 37 7.36 9.45 -25.28
C ASP A 37 6.30 9.89 -24.25
N ILE A 38 6.10 9.11 -23.19
CA ILE A 38 5.19 9.44 -22.08
C ILE A 38 6.01 10.14 -20.98
N PRO A 39 5.56 11.30 -20.46
CA PRO A 39 6.23 11.96 -19.33
C PRO A 39 6.43 11.01 -18.15
N ARG A 40 7.66 10.83 -17.66
CA ARG A 40 8.02 9.79 -16.67
C ARG A 40 7.47 10.08 -15.27
N TRP A 41 7.36 11.35 -14.91
CA TRP A 41 7.12 11.80 -13.53
C TRP A 41 5.73 12.39 -13.29
N PHE A 42 4.86 12.32 -14.29
CA PHE A 42 3.51 12.89 -14.27
C PHE A 42 2.50 11.87 -14.75
N GLU A 43 1.26 12.04 -14.29
CA GLU A 43 0.14 11.18 -14.66
C GLU A 43 -0.73 11.77 -15.78
N SER A 44 -0.43 12.99 -16.20
CA SER A 44 -0.94 13.58 -17.44
C SER A 44 0.00 14.71 -17.92
N HIS A 45 -0.40 15.44 -18.96
CA HIS A 45 0.44 16.46 -19.59
C HIS A 45 0.50 17.81 -18.84
N LYS A 46 -0.31 18.01 -17.80
CA LYS A 46 -0.38 19.27 -17.04
C LYS A 46 -0.96 19.08 -15.64
N ILE A 47 -0.94 20.14 -14.83
CA ILE A 47 -1.71 20.17 -13.57
C ILE A 47 -3.21 20.30 -13.90
N TRP A 48 -4.04 19.42 -13.35
CA TRP A 48 -5.49 19.45 -13.52
C TRP A 48 -6.24 20.06 -12.34
N ALA A 49 -5.66 20.01 -11.15
CA ALA A 49 -6.21 20.69 -9.99
C ALA A 49 -6.36 22.20 -10.27
N ALA A 50 -7.54 22.75 -9.99
CA ALA A 50 -7.82 24.18 -10.19
C ALA A 50 -7.12 25.07 -9.15
N GLY A 51 -6.66 24.48 -8.04
CA GLY A 51 -5.86 25.14 -7.04
C GLY A 51 -5.37 24.18 -5.98
N LEU A 52 -4.39 24.61 -5.19
CA LEU A 52 -3.80 23.80 -4.12
C LEU A 52 -3.87 24.54 -2.78
N VAL A 53 -4.30 23.83 -1.74
CA VAL A 53 -4.35 24.32 -0.35
C VAL A 53 -3.48 23.41 0.51
N VAL A 54 -2.49 23.99 1.18
CA VAL A 54 -1.54 23.27 2.04
C VAL A 54 -1.41 23.94 3.40
N SER A 55 -0.89 23.20 4.38
CA SER A 55 -0.55 23.77 5.68
C SER A 55 0.76 24.52 5.61
N GLU A 56 1.83 23.88 5.15
CA GLU A 56 3.16 24.48 5.03
C GLU A 56 3.78 24.11 3.68
N LEU A 57 4.44 25.09 3.05
CA LEU A 57 5.20 24.91 1.83
C LEU A 57 6.70 24.83 2.15
N CYS A 58 7.39 23.83 1.61
CA CYS A 58 8.84 23.75 1.62
C CYS A 58 9.42 24.60 0.46
N ASP A 59 10.05 25.71 0.82
CA ASP A 59 10.65 26.67 -0.13
C ASP A 59 12.01 26.19 -0.68
N THR A 60 12.69 25.28 0.02
CA THR A 60 13.99 24.72 -0.35
C THR A 60 13.89 23.20 -0.51
N PRO A 61 13.32 22.71 -1.63
CA PRO A 61 13.20 21.28 -1.82
C PRO A 61 14.57 20.62 -2.00
N SER A 62 14.64 19.33 -1.66
CA SER A 62 15.84 18.52 -1.83
C SER A 62 15.45 17.13 -2.31
N HIS A 63 15.50 16.94 -3.62
CA HIS A 63 15.28 15.65 -4.24
C HIS A 63 16.11 15.57 -5.54
N TRP A 64 16.76 14.43 -5.83
CA TRP A 64 17.66 14.29 -6.99
C TRP A 64 16.99 14.58 -8.36
N ARG A 65 15.68 14.31 -8.47
CA ARG A 65 14.83 14.64 -9.64
C ARG A 65 14.37 16.10 -9.75
N GLN A 66 14.59 16.92 -8.74
CA GLN A 66 14.06 18.28 -8.68
C GLN A 66 14.68 19.17 -9.75
N THR A 67 13.84 19.93 -10.45
CA THR A 67 14.31 20.97 -11.40
C THR A 67 13.86 22.38 -11.02
N LYS A 68 12.86 22.51 -10.15
CA LYS A 68 12.24 23.77 -9.73
C LYS A 68 11.52 23.59 -8.39
N SER A 69 11.16 24.67 -7.72
CA SER A 69 10.28 24.60 -6.55
C SER A 69 8.84 24.24 -6.96
N LEU A 70 8.01 23.79 -6.01
CA LEU A 70 6.58 23.59 -6.27
C LEU A 70 5.89 24.91 -6.63
N SER A 71 6.27 26.02 -5.98
CA SER A 71 5.72 27.35 -6.26
C SER A 71 5.99 27.79 -7.70
N ASP A 72 7.24 27.63 -8.17
CA ASP A 72 7.62 27.97 -9.55
C ASP A 72 6.90 27.10 -10.57
N TRP A 73 6.73 25.80 -10.28
CA TRP A 73 5.99 24.89 -11.14
C TRP A 73 4.52 25.31 -11.28
N MET A 74 3.84 25.55 -10.15
CA MET A 74 2.45 26.01 -10.15
C MET A 74 2.28 27.36 -10.87
N LYS A 75 3.23 28.29 -10.68
CA LYS A 75 3.24 29.59 -11.36
C LYS A 75 3.37 29.44 -12.88
N GLN A 76 4.19 28.51 -13.37
CA GLN A 76 4.34 28.23 -14.81
C GLN A 76 3.06 27.66 -15.43
N GLU A 77 2.34 26.81 -14.68
CA GLU A 77 1.07 26.22 -15.11
C GLU A 77 -0.14 27.15 -14.88
N GLY A 78 0.06 28.31 -14.26
CA GLY A 78 -1.00 29.26 -13.95
C GLY A 78 -1.97 28.79 -12.86
N ILE A 79 -1.52 27.93 -11.95
CA ILE A 79 -2.36 27.33 -10.91
C ILE A 79 -2.21 28.09 -9.58
N PRO A 80 -3.30 28.58 -8.98
CA PRO A 80 -3.24 29.25 -7.68
C PRO A 80 -2.96 28.26 -6.55
N GLY A 81 -2.14 28.70 -5.60
CA GLY A 81 -1.86 27.96 -4.37
C GLY A 81 -1.98 28.86 -3.14
N ILE A 82 -2.37 28.29 -2.01
CA ILE A 82 -2.38 28.95 -0.70
C ILE A 82 -1.79 28.02 0.36
N GLN A 83 -0.97 28.60 1.24
CA GLN A 83 -0.36 27.90 2.37
C GLN A 83 -0.77 28.58 3.69
N LYS A 84 -0.34 28.02 4.83
CA LYS A 84 -0.70 28.45 6.19
C LYS A 84 -2.19 28.34 6.49
N VAL A 85 -2.85 27.39 5.83
CA VAL A 85 -4.24 27.01 6.12
C VAL A 85 -4.23 25.83 7.08
N ASP A 86 -5.11 25.84 8.09
CA ASP A 86 -5.37 24.63 8.89
C ASP A 86 -6.13 23.62 8.01
N THR A 87 -5.37 22.81 7.27
CA THR A 87 -5.92 21.81 6.37
C THR A 87 -6.69 20.73 7.13
N ARG A 88 -6.34 20.43 8.39
CA ARG A 88 -7.08 19.49 9.24
C ARG A 88 -8.47 20.05 9.57
N ALA A 89 -8.58 21.31 9.97
CA ALA A 89 -9.86 21.95 10.22
C ALA A 89 -10.72 22.00 8.95
N LEU A 90 -10.13 22.36 7.81
CA LEU A 90 -10.83 22.37 6.52
C LEU A 90 -11.32 20.98 6.11
N THR A 91 -10.49 19.93 6.25
CA THR A 91 -10.91 18.55 5.98
C THR A 91 -12.08 18.12 6.85
N LYS A 92 -12.11 18.50 8.14
CA LYS A 92 -13.28 18.23 9.00
C LYS A 92 -14.54 18.90 8.47
N VAL A 93 -14.44 20.18 8.06
CA VAL A 93 -15.58 20.91 7.49
C VAL A 93 -16.10 20.23 6.21
N ILE A 94 -15.20 19.82 5.31
CA ILE A 94 -15.57 19.09 4.09
C ILE A 94 -16.22 17.75 4.43
N ARG A 95 -15.67 17.00 5.40
CA ARG A 95 -16.22 15.72 5.82
C ARG A 95 -17.63 15.84 6.41
N GLU A 96 -17.86 16.87 7.24
CA GLU A 96 -19.12 17.07 7.95
C GLU A 96 -20.22 17.68 7.05
N LYS A 97 -19.84 18.59 6.14
CA LYS A 97 -20.79 19.31 5.27
C LYS A 97 -20.96 18.68 3.88
N GLY A 98 -20.12 17.70 3.55
CA GLY A 98 -20.09 17.03 2.25
C GLY A 98 -19.41 17.84 1.15
N THR A 99 -19.85 17.67 -0.11
CA THR A 99 -19.28 18.40 -1.25
C THR A 99 -19.49 19.90 -1.07
N ILE A 100 -18.41 20.64 -0.78
CA ILE A 100 -18.43 22.10 -0.66
C ILE A 100 -17.87 22.75 -1.93
N LEU A 101 -18.48 23.86 -2.31
CA LEU A 101 -17.93 24.76 -3.32
C LEU A 101 -16.97 25.74 -2.64
N GLY A 102 -15.82 25.96 -3.26
CA GLY A 102 -14.78 26.85 -2.73
C GLY A 102 -14.13 27.68 -3.83
N ARG A 103 -13.41 28.73 -3.42
CA ARG A 103 -12.55 29.52 -4.30
C ARG A 103 -11.36 30.07 -3.53
N ILE A 104 -10.24 30.24 -4.22
CA ILE A 104 -9.08 30.97 -3.72
C ILE A 104 -9.19 32.40 -4.25
N VAL A 105 -9.14 33.39 -3.36
CA VAL A 105 -9.14 34.81 -3.71
C VAL A 105 -7.80 35.42 -3.29
N HIS A 106 -7.13 36.12 -4.22
CA HIS A 106 -5.84 36.74 -3.96
C HIS A 106 -5.97 37.95 -3.01
N THR A 107 -7.02 38.75 -3.21
CA THR A 107 -7.33 39.91 -2.37
C THR A 107 -8.67 39.67 -1.70
N LEU A 108 -8.74 39.90 -0.38
CA LEU A 108 -9.99 39.84 0.36
C LEU A 108 -10.93 40.93 -0.19
N PRO A 109 -12.11 40.58 -0.72
CA PRO A 109 -13.05 41.59 -1.20
C PRO A 109 -13.65 42.36 -0.02
N ASP A 110 -13.91 43.65 -0.19
CA ASP A 110 -14.59 44.49 0.82
C ASP A 110 -15.96 43.93 1.22
N ASN A 111 -16.63 43.26 0.27
CA ASN A 111 -17.85 42.51 0.52
C ASN A 111 -17.81 41.16 -0.20
N VAL A 112 -17.80 40.07 0.57
CA VAL A 112 -17.79 38.68 0.05
C VAL A 112 -19.03 38.37 -0.80
N THR A 113 -20.18 39.00 -0.52
CA THR A 113 -21.41 38.78 -1.30
C THR A 113 -21.40 39.47 -2.66
N SER A 114 -20.42 40.34 -2.93
CA SER A 114 -20.26 40.97 -4.25
C SER A 114 -19.62 40.03 -5.27
N LEU A 115 -19.00 38.94 -4.81
CA LEU A 115 -18.39 37.96 -5.67
C LEU A 115 -19.43 37.14 -6.45
N PRO A 116 -19.14 36.74 -7.71
CA PRO A 116 -20.05 35.91 -8.48
C PRO A 116 -20.28 34.57 -7.78
N LEU A 117 -21.45 33.96 -7.97
CA LEU A 117 -21.73 32.62 -7.44
C LEU A 117 -20.68 31.60 -7.90
N ILE A 118 -20.34 30.64 -7.05
CA ILE A 118 -19.45 29.54 -7.44
C ILE A 118 -20.28 28.57 -8.30
N VAL A 119 -19.84 28.35 -9.53
CA VAL A 119 -20.44 27.35 -10.42
C VAL A 119 -19.99 25.97 -9.96
N ASP A 120 -20.93 25.04 -9.77
CA ASP A 120 -20.59 23.66 -9.48
C ASP A 120 -20.02 22.99 -10.74
N PRO A 121 -18.74 22.55 -10.74
CA PRO A 121 -18.16 21.91 -11.91
C PRO A 121 -18.82 20.57 -12.26
N ASN A 122 -19.51 19.90 -11.31
CA ASN A 122 -20.19 18.62 -11.57
C ASN A 122 -21.40 18.77 -12.49
N THR A 123 -21.92 19.98 -12.73
CA THR A 123 -23.02 20.19 -13.69
C THR A 123 -22.54 20.23 -15.14
N GLN A 124 -21.23 20.08 -15.38
CA GLN A 124 -20.62 20.06 -16.71
C GLN A 124 -20.04 18.69 -17.01
N ASN A 125 -19.89 18.37 -18.30
CA ASN A 125 -19.14 17.19 -18.72
C ASN A 125 -17.63 17.47 -18.57
N LEU A 126 -17.08 17.17 -17.40
CA LEU A 126 -15.64 17.35 -17.12
C LEU A 126 -14.77 16.39 -17.93
N VAL A 127 -15.28 15.22 -18.29
CA VAL A 127 -14.59 14.26 -19.16
C VAL A 127 -14.24 14.89 -20.51
N ALA A 128 -15.17 15.64 -21.09
CA ALA A 128 -14.92 16.34 -22.35
C ALA A 128 -13.79 17.39 -22.28
N LYS A 129 -13.48 17.92 -21.09
CA LYS A 129 -12.37 18.87 -20.87
C LYS A 129 -11.01 18.18 -20.78
N VAL A 130 -10.98 16.95 -20.27
CA VAL A 130 -9.73 16.22 -19.96
C VAL A 130 -9.34 15.20 -21.02
N SER A 131 -10.33 14.67 -21.74
CA SER A 131 -10.13 13.67 -22.78
C SER A 131 -9.33 14.25 -23.94
N ARG A 132 -8.48 13.42 -24.55
CA ARG A 132 -7.83 13.78 -25.81
C ARG A 132 -8.83 14.04 -26.94
N THR A 133 -8.38 14.78 -27.93
CA THR A 133 -9.19 15.16 -29.11
C THR A 133 -9.04 14.19 -30.30
N SER A 134 -7.97 13.40 -30.34
CA SER A 134 -7.69 12.47 -31.44
C SER A 134 -7.14 11.14 -30.93
N LYS A 135 -7.28 10.08 -31.74
CA LYS A 135 -6.70 8.77 -31.46
C LYS A 135 -5.17 8.83 -31.42
N THR A 136 -4.56 8.11 -30.49
CA THR A 136 -3.09 7.87 -30.46
C THR A 136 -2.83 6.40 -30.19
N THR A 137 -1.81 5.83 -30.84
CA THR A 137 -1.40 4.43 -30.63
C THR A 137 -0.05 4.39 -29.93
N TYR A 138 0.01 3.66 -28.83
CA TYR A 138 1.22 3.31 -28.09
C TYR A 138 1.55 1.84 -28.31
N ASN A 139 2.84 1.52 -28.35
CA ASN A 139 3.36 0.19 -28.67
C ASN A 139 2.70 -0.43 -29.93
N PRO A 140 2.85 0.17 -31.13
CA PRO A 140 2.09 -0.20 -32.33
C PRO A 140 2.31 -1.64 -32.83
N LYS A 141 3.43 -2.27 -32.42
CA LYS A 141 3.76 -3.67 -32.73
C LYS A 141 3.30 -4.64 -31.65
N GLY A 142 2.74 -4.14 -30.55
CA GLY A 142 2.27 -4.93 -29.42
C GLY A 142 1.03 -5.76 -29.73
N SER A 143 0.75 -6.70 -28.83
CA SER A 143 -0.41 -7.59 -28.86
C SER A 143 -0.76 -8.04 -27.43
N PRO A 144 -2.05 -8.13 -27.05
CA PRO A 144 -3.24 -7.88 -27.86
C PRO A 144 -3.49 -6.38 -28.13
N ARG A 145 -4.47 -6.05 -28.99
CA ARG A 145 -4.90 -4.68 -29.28
C ARG A 145 -5.95 -4.22 -28.27
N ILE A 146 -5.62 -3.25 -27.43
CA ILE A 146 -6.52 -2.69 -26.43
C ILE A 146 -7.00 -1.32 -26.88
N CYS A 147 -8.32 -1.14 -26.95
CA CYS A 147 -8.94 0.17 -27.12
C CYS A 147 -9.14 0.79 -25.74
N VAL A 148 -8.49 1.92 -25.48
CA VAL A 148 -8.65 2.68 -24.23
C VAL A 148 -9.54 3.89 -24.50
N VAL A 149 -10.69 3.96 -23.84
CA VAL A 149 -11.54 5.15 -23.86
C VAL A 149 -11.01 6.14 -22.82
N ASP A 150 -10.50 7.27 -23.31
CA ASP A 150 -9.90 8.31 -22.47
C ASP A 150 -10.99 9.17 -21.84
N CYS A 151 -11.34 8.85 -20.60
CA CYS A 151 -12.26 9.64 -19.79
C CYS A 151 -11.54 10.66 -18.88
N GLY A 152 -10.22 10.88 -19.06
CA GLY A 152 -9.35 11.49 -18.07
C GLY A 152 -8.26 10.53 -17.61
N LEU A 153 -7.65 9.85 -18.58
CA LEU A 153 -6.71 8.76 -18.39
C LEU A 153 -5.43 9.21 -17.69
N LYS A 154 -5.07 8.47 -16.63
CA LYS A 154 -3.73 8.50 -16.05
C LYS A 154 -2.72 7.72 -16.89
N TYR A 155 -1.54 8.30 -17.08
CA TYR A 155 -0.49 7.70 -17.90
C TYR A 155 -0.03 6.33 -17.39
N ASN A 156 -0.07 6.06 -16.08
CA ASN A 156 0.36 4.77 -15.58
C ASN A 156 -0.58 3.61 -15.98
N GLN A 157 -1.82 3.88 -16.38
CA GLN A 157 -2.69 2.86 -16.99
C GLN A 157 -2.16 2.44 -18.37
N ILE A 158 -1.63 3.38 -19.15
CA ILE A 158 -0.96 3.08 -20.43
C ILE A 158 0.30 2.27 -20.16
N ARG A 159 1.14 2.71 -19.21
CA ARG A 159 2.40 2.01 -18.85
C ARG A 159 2.14 0.58 -18.40
N ASN A 160 1.11 0.35 -17.59
CA ASN A 160 0.72 -0.97 -17.13
C ASN A 160 0.30 -1.92 -18.28
N LEU A 161 -0.37 -1.39 -19.32
CA LEU A 161 -0.76 -2.18 -20.50
C LEU A 161 0.42 -2.46 -21.44
N ILE A 162 1.24 -1.44 -21.75
CA ILE A 162 2.35 -1.58 -22.71
C ILE A 162 3.51 -2.42 -22.16
N SER A 163 3.82 -2.32 -20.87
CA SER A 163 4.85 -3.14 -20.22
C SER A 163 4.53 -4.64 -20.28
N ARG A 164 3.24 -4.99 -20.35
CA ARG A 164 2.72 -6.35 -20.55
C ARG A 164 2.58 -6.76 -22.02
N GLY A 165 3.13 -5.94 -22.93
CA GLY A 165 3.24 -6.22 -24.36
C GLY A 165 2.04 -5.77 -25.21
N ALA A 166 1.00 -5.18 -24.63
CA ALA A 166 -0.19 -4.79 -25.37
C ALA A 166 0.08 -3.61 -26.32
N ARG A 167 -0.60 -3.61 -27.48
CA ARG A 167 -0.78 -2.40 -28.28
C ARG A 167 -1.94 -1.62 -27.69
N VAL A 168 -1.75 -0.33 -27.44
CA VAL A 168 -2.76 0.52 -26.80
C VAL A 168 -3.20 1.63 -27.75
N ASP A 169 -4.44 1.55 -28.22
CA ASP A 169 -5.09 2.58 -29.03
C ASP A 169 -5.98 3.42 -28.12
N VAL A 170 -5.52 4.61 -27.73
CA VAL A 170 -6.27 5.53 -26.86
C VAL A 170 -7.15 6.44 -27.73
N VAL A 171 -8.45 6.48 -27.46
CA VAL A 171 -9.46 7.22 -28.21
C VAL A 171 -10.18 8.25 -27.33
N PRO A 172 -10.73 9.34 -27.92
CA PRO A 172 -11.56 10.29 -27.18
C PRO A 172 -12.76 9.64 -26.49
N TRP A 173 -13.25 10.25 -25.40
CA TRP A 173 -14.36 9.75 -24.59
C TRP A 173 -15.65 9.46 -25.39
N ASN A 174 -15.91 10.25 -26.43
CA ASN A 174 -17.08 10.15 -27.31
C ASN A 174 -16.80 9.40 -28.61
N HIS A 175 -15.66 8.72 -28.73
CA HIS A 175 -15.34 7.95 -29.91
C HIS A 175 -16.38 6.85 -30.16
N LYS A 176 -16.85 6.71 -31.40
CA LYS A 176 -17.79 5.65 -31.78
C LYS A 176 -17.04 4.32 -31.88
N ILE A 177 -17.11 3.55 -30.81
CA ILE A 177 -16.41 2.28 -30.68
C ILE A 177 -17.09 1.22 -31.56
N GLN A 178 -16.31 0.56 -32.42
CA GLN A 178 -16.74 -0.60 -33.21
C GLN A 178 -16.03 -1.84 -32.70
N ASN A 179 -16.79 -2.90 -32.41
CA ASN A 179 -16.27 -4.12 -31.79
C ASN A 179 -15.12 -4.75 -32.58
N GLU A 180 -15.11 -4.65 -33.90
CA GLU A 180 -14.12 -5.28 -34.79
C GLU A 180 -12.72 -4.65 -34.69
N GLN A 181 -12.59 -3.49 -34.04
CA GLN A 181 -11.37 -2.68 -34.07
C GLN A 181 -10.38 -2.96 -32.92
N TYR A 182 -10.72 -3.82 -31.97
CA TYR A 182 -9.90 -4.12 -30.79
C TYR A 182 -10.10 -5.55 -30.28
N ASP A 183 -9.20 -6.05 -29.45
CA ASP A 183 -9.30 -7.36 -28.81
C ASP A 183 -9.88 -7.25 -27.39
N GLY A 184 -9.55 -6.17 -26.67
CA GLY A 184 -10.15 -5.81 -25.38
C GLY A 184 -10.48 -4.32 -25.28
N LEU A 185 -11.50 -3.99 -24.50
CA LEU A 185 -11.92 -2.61 -24.21
C LEU A 185 -11.52 -2.23 -22.79
N PHE A 186 -10.92 -1.06 -22.64
CA PHE A 186 -10.50 -0.53 -21.34
C PHE A 186 -11.10 0.86 -21.14
N LEU A 187 -11.70 1.11 -19.98
CA LEU A 187 -12.34 2.37 -19.63
C LEU A 187 -11.53 3.02 -18.52
N SER A 188 -10.94 4.19 -18.82
CA SER A 188 -10.03 4.86 -17.88
C SER A 188 -10.77 5.50 -16.70
N ASN A 189 -9.98 5.97 -15.74
CA ASN A 189 -10.45 6.93 -14.74
C ASN A 189 -10.87 8.26 -15.38
N GLY A 190 -11.45 9.15 -14.56
CA GLY A 190 -11.83 10.49 -14.99
C GLY A 190 -12.49 11.33 -13.90
N PRO A 191 -12.78 12.61 -14.19
CA PRO A 191 -13.48 13.53 -13.30
C PRO A 191 -15.00 13.55 -13.54
N GLY A 192 -15.73 14.07 -12.54
CA GLY A 192 -17.12 14.50 -12.69
C GLY A 192 -18.16 13.41 -12.50
N ASP A 193 -19.40 13.74 -12.88
CA ASP A 193 -20.56 12.85 -12.78
C ASP A 193 -20.63 11.91 -14.00
N PRO A 194 -20.67 10.57 -13.82
CA PRO A 194 -20.73 9.62 -14.93
C PRO A 194 -21.98 9.80 -15.81
N SER A 195 -23.08 10.34 -15.28
CA SER A 195 -24.32 10.59 -16.05
C SER A 195 -24.16 11.68 -17.12
N MET A 196 -23.13 12.52 -17.01
CA MET A 196 -22.82 13.56 -18.00
C MET A 196 -22.17 12.99 -19.27
N CYS A 197 -21.68 11.75 -19.23
CA CYS A 197 -20.99 11.06 -20.33
C CYS A 197 -21.95 10.29 -21.24
N LYS A 198 -23.01 10.94 -21.72
CA LYS A 198 -24.12 10.29 -22.46
C LYS A 198 -23.64 9.48 -23.68
N GLU A 199 -22.78 10.06 -24.51
CA GLU A 199 -22.27 9.39 -25.72
C GLU A 199 -21.49 8.12 -25.38
N THR A 200 -20.64 8.15 -24.34
CA THR A 200 -19.91 6.97 -23.87
C THR A 200 -20.87 5.90 -23.33
N LEU A 201 -21.87 6.30 -22.54
CA LEU A 201 -22.88 5.38 -22.02
C LEU A 201 -23.68 4.69 -23.13
N ASP A 202 -24.08 5.45 -24.16
CA ASP A 202 -24.83 4.89 -25.30
C ASP A 202 -23.96 3.90 -26.09
N ASN A 203 -22.69 4.24 -26.35
CA ASN A 203 -21.74 3.31 -26.97
C ASN A 203 -21.57 2.03 -26.14
N LEU A 204 -21.41 2.14 -24.83
CA LEU A 204 -21.27 0.97 -23.94
C LEU A 204 -22.52 0.09 -23.93
N LYS A 205 -23.73 0.67 -23.90
CA LYS A 205 -24.98 -0.09 -24.00
C LYS A 205 -25.06 -0.87 -25.32
N THR A 206 -24.64 -0.26 -26.43
CA THR A 206 -24.55 -0.95 -27.72
C THR A 206 -23.56 -2.11 -27.68
N ILE A 207 -22.37 -1.93 -27.10
CA ILE A 207 -21.34 -2.97 -26.96
C ILE A 207 -21.85 -4.12 -26.09
N LEU A 208 -22.44 -3.83 -24.93
CA LEU A 208 -22.97 -4.85 -24.02
C LEU A 208 -24.12 -5.65 -24.67
N SER A 209 -24.90 -5.03 -25.56
CA SER A 209 -25.99 -5.68 -26.30
C SER A 209 -25.51 -6.47 -27.53
N SER A 210 -24.27 -6.28 -27.97
CA SER A 210 -23.73 -6.93 -29.17
C SER A 210 -23.54 -8.45 -28.99
N SER A 211 -23.50 -9.21 -30.08
CA SER A 211 -23.25 -10.66 -30.04
C SER A 211 -21.80 -11.02 -29.73
N SER A 212 -20.85 -10.17 -30.12
CA SER A 212 -19.42 -10.37 -29.86
C SER A 212 -19.05 -9.86 -28.47
N LYS A 213 -18.80 -10.80 -27.54
CA LYS A 213 -18.47 -10.48 -26.14
C LYS A 213 -16.95 -10.40 -25.95
N LYS A 214 -16.38 -9.20 -26.12
CA LYS A 214 -14.95 -8.94 -25.90
C LYS A 214 -14.67 -8.50 -24.47
N PRO A 215 -13.52 -8.81 -23.86
CA PRO A 215 -13.25 -8.42 -22.48
C PRO A 215 -13.30 -6.91 -22.24
N ILE A 216 -13.88 -6.51 -21.11
CA ILE A 216 -14.01 -5.11 -20.68
C ILE A 216 -13.44 -4.95 -19.28
N PHE A 217 -12.54 -3.98 -19.11
CA PHE A 217 -12.04 -3.56 -17.80
C PHE A 217 -12.26 -2.06 -17.57
N GLY A 218 -12.91 -1.69 -16.48
CA GLY A 218 -13.13 -0.28 -16.11
C GLY A 218 -12.45 0.10 -14.80
N ILE A 219 -11.86 1.30 -14.74
CA ILE A 219 -11.20 1.85 -13.55
C ILE A 219 -11.88 3.16 -13.13
N CYS A 220 -12.22 3.30 -11.86
CA CYS A 220 -12.79 4.52 -11.27
C CYS A 220 -14.03 5.02 -12.03
N LEU A 221 -13.94 6.09 -12.83
CA LEU A 221 -15.05 6.52 -13.67
C LEU A 221 -15.44 5.45 -14.70
N GLY A 222 -14.48 4.70 -15.25
CA GLY A 222 -14.75 3.55 -16.11
C GLY A 222 -15.54 2.45 -15.43
N HIS A 223 -15.34 2.23 -14.12
CA HIS A 223 -16.20 1.35 -13.32
C HIS A 223 -17.63 1.87 -13.25
N GLN A 224 -17.80 3.16 -13.01
CA GLN A 224 -19.11 3.77 -12.91
C GLN A 224 -19.86 3.73 -14.25
N LEU A 225 -19.18 4.04 -15.36
CA LEU A 225 -19.74 3.99 -16.71
C LEU A 225 -20.16 2.58 -17.11
N LEU A 226 -19.32 1.57 -16.84
CA LEU A 226 -19.67 0.17 -17.10
C LEU A 226 -20.90 -0.26 -16.27
N SER A 227 -20.92 0.10 -14.99
CA SER A 227 -22.02 -0.24 -14.07
C SER A 227 -23.34 0.41 -14.51
N LEU A 228 -23.32 1.69 -14.87
CA LEU A 228 -24.49 2.40 -15.41
C LEU A 228 -24.96 1.81 -16.74
N ALA A 229 -24.04 1.46 -17.63
CA ALA A 229 -24.37 0.82 -18.91
C ALA A 229 -24.98 -0.58 -18.70
N ALA A 230 -24.56 -1.30 -17.66
CA ALA A 230 -25.15 -2.57 -17.25
C ALA A 230 -26.55 -2.42 -16.61
N GLY A 231 -26.94 -1.22 -16.18
CA GLY A 231 -28.25 -0.92 -15.60
C GLY A 231 -28.26 -0.56 -14.12
N CYS A 232 -27.08 -0.38 -13.50
CA CYS A 232 -26.98 0.06 -12.11
C CYS A 232 -27.34 1.56 -11.97
N LYS A 233 -27.49 2.00 -10.72
CA LYS A 233 -27.60 3.41 -10.34
C LYS A 233 -26.30 3.90 -9.73
N SER A 234 -25.95 5.16 -10.01
CA SER A 234 -24.89 5.88 -9.30
C SER A 234 -25.49 6.89 -8.33
N TYR A 235 -24.72 7.29 -7.33
CA TYR A 235 -25.08 8.37 -6.42
C TYR A 235 -23.84 9.21 -6.07
N LYS A 236 -24.07 10.48 -5.71
CA LYS A 236 -23.02 11.36 -5.18
C LYS A 236 -22.78 11.00 -3.71
N MET A 237 -21.53 10.73 -3.37
CA MET A 237 -21.14 10.49 -1.98
C MET A 237 -21.17 11.80 -1.20
N SER A 238 -21.55 11.75 0.08
CA SER A 238 -21.45 12.91 0.98
C SER A 238 -19.99 13.35 1.09
N TYR A 239 -19.11 12.40 1.41
CA TYR A 239 -17.67 12.53 1.39
C TYR A 239 -17.10 11.44 0.49
N GLY A 240 -16.45 11.83 -0.60
CA GLY A 240 -15.88 10.88 -1.56
C GLY A 240 -14.57 10.27 -1.06
N ASN A 241 -14.28 9.04 -1.49
CA ASN A 241 -13.06 8.35 -1.11
C ASN A 241 -11.87 8.92 -1.89
N ARG A 242 -10.98 9.56 -1.14
CA ARG A 242 -9.78 10.24 -1.64
C ARG A 242 -8.61 9.93 -0.73
N GLY A 243 -7.64 9.17 -1.22
CA GLY A 243 -6.45 8.81 -0.46
C GLY A 243 -5.77 7.55 -0.97
N HIS A 244 -4.61 7.24 -0.39
CA HIS A 244 -3.78 6.10 -0.78
C HIS A 244 -3.85 4.94 0.22
N ASN A 245 -4.84 4.99 1.12
CA ASN A 245 -4.99 4.06 2.23
C ASN A 245 -6.45 3.59 2.36
N GLN A 246 -7.16 3.44 1.25
CA GLN A 246 -8.55 3.00 1.27
C GLN A 246 -8.61 1.46 1.23
N PRO A 247 -9.17 0.79 2.25
CA PRO A 247 -9.24 -0.66 2.32
C PRO A 247 -10.38 -1.21 1.45
N ALA A 248 -10.04 -2.05 0.47
CA ALA A 248 -11.01 -2.75 -0.38
C ALA A 248 -11.01 -4.25 -0.06
N LEU A 249 -12.16 -4.78 0.37
CA LEU A 249 -12.38 -6.18 0.67
C LEU A 249 -12.82 -6.93 -0.59
N HIS A 250 -12.03 -7.91 -1.03
CA HIS A 250 -12.41 -8.80 -2.12
C HIS A 250 -13.41 -9.85 -1.62
N HIS A 251 -14.58 -9.95 -2.25
CA HIS A 251 -15.67 -10.81 -1.77
C HIS A 251 -15.34 -12.30 -1.85
N GLY A 252 -14.63 -12.72 -2.88
CA GLY A 252 -14.37 -14.15 -3.12
C GLY A 252 -13.25 -14.73 -2.25
N THR A 253 -12.21 -13.96 -1.93
CA THR A 253 -11.08 -14.43 -1.10
C THR A 253 -11.12 -13.91 0.34
N LYS A 254 -12.01 -12.95 0.64
CA LYS A 254 -12.08 -12.21 1.92
C LYS A 254 -10.79 -11.47 2.29
N ARG A 255 -9.87 -11.30 1.34
CA ARG A 255 -8.66 -10.49 1.53
C ARG A 255 -8.99 -9.01 1.43
N CYS A 256 -8.34 -8.22 2.27
CA CYS A 256 -8.39 -6.77 2.22
C CYS A 256 -7.11 -6.23 1.58
N TYR A 257 -7.26 -5.27 0.68
CA TYR A 257 -6.17 -4.62 -0.04
C TYR A 257 -6.17 -3.13 0.27
N MET A 258 -4.99 -2.53 0.40
CA MET A 258 -4.88 -1.07 0.49
C MET A 258 -4.91 -0.51 -0.94
N THR A 259 -5.72 0.51 -1.18
CA THR A 259 -5.94 1.04 -2.53
C THR A 259 -5.81 2.56 -2.60
N SER A 260 -5.45 3.05 -3.79
CA SER A 260 -5.49 4.46 -4.15
C SER A 260 -6.84 4.80 -4.76
N GLN A 261 -7.50 5.84 -4.24
CA GLN A 261 -8.84 6.23 -4.67
C GLN A 261 -8.94 7.74 -4.83
N ASN A 262 -9.69 8.17 -5.85
CA ASN A 262 -10.04 9.56 -6.08
C ASN A 262 -11.41 9.65 -6.79
N HIS A 263 -12.50 9.44 -6.04
CA HIS A 263 -13.84 9.57 -6.59
C HIS A 263 -14.81 10.22 -5.59
N GLY A 264 -15.87 10.84 -6.14
CA GLY A 264 -16.95 11.44 -5.36
C GLY A 264 -18.33 10.90 -5.69
N PHE A 265 -18.39 9.91 -6.58
CA PHE A 265 -19.59 9.17 -6.95
C PHE A 265 -19.32 7.69 -6.70
N ALA A 266 -20.36 6.93 -6.40
CA ALA A 266 -20.27 5.49 -6.18
C ALA A 266 -21.47 4.78 -6.83
N ILE A 267 -21.35 3.46 -6.98
CA ILE A 267 -22.39 2.60 -7.52
C ILE A 267 -23.21 1.99 -6.40
N ASP A 268 -24.53 2.01 -6.57
CA ASP A 268 -25.47 1.33 -5.70
C ASP A 268 -25.45 -0.17 -6.00
N ALA A 269 -24.73 -0.94 -5.19
CA ALA A 269 -24.62 -2.39 -5.33
C ALA A 269 -25.97 -3.12 -5.20
N THR A 270 -27.00 -2.51 -4.59
CA THR A 270 -28.34 -3.12 -4.51
C THR A 270 -29.08 -3.09 -5.84
N SER A 271 -28.62 -2.25 -6.78
CA SER A 271 -29.17 -2.13 -8.13
C SER A 271 -28.50 -3.04 -9.17
N LEU A 272 -27.61 -3.95 -8.75
CA LEU A 272 -26.92 -4.87 -9.65
C LEU A 272 -27.91 -5.79 -10.38
N PRO A 273 -27.82 -5.93 -11.71
CA PRO A 273 -28.62 -6.89 -12.46
C PRO A 273 -28.25 -8.34 -12.10
N LYS A 274 -29.14 -9.29 -12.43
CA LYS A 274 -29.07 -10.72 -12.04
C LYS A 274 -27.71 -11.40 -12.26
N ASP A 275 -26.99 -11.07 -13.33
CA ASP A 275 -25.74 -11.73 -13.72
C ASP A 275 -24.48 -10.91 -13.37
N TRP A 276 -24.64 -9.89 -12.53
CA TRP A 276 -23.56 -9.06 -12.01
C TRP A 276 -23.45 -9.20 -10.51
N GLU A 277 -22.22 -9.19 -10.02
CA GLU A 277 -21.90 -9.37 -8.61
C GLU A 277 -20.93 -8.26 -8.16
N ALA A 278 -21.04 -7.87 -6.89
CA ALA A 278 -20.03 -7.01 -6.27
C ALA A 278 -18.71 -7.77 -6.16
N LEU A 279 -17.63 -7.17 -6.66
CA LEU A 279 -16.29 -7.76 -6.63
C LEU A 279 -15.52 -7.31 -5.38
N PHE A 280 -15.54 -6.01 -5.11
CA PHE A 280 -14.93 -5.40 -3.92
C PHE A 280 -15.93 -4.50 -3.19
N THR A 281 -15.74 -4.36 -1.88
CA THR A 281 -16.45 -3.40 -1.02
C THR A 281 -15.45 -2.67 -0.13
N ASN A 282 -15.67 -1.38 0.08
CA ASN A 282 -14.85 -0.59 0.97
C ASN A 282 -15.08 -1.03 2.42
N ALA A 283 -14.02 -1.35 3.17
CA ALA A 283 -14.17 -1.83 4.54
C ALA A 283 -14.49 -0.72 5.57
N ASN A 284 -14.38 0.56 5.19
CA ASN A 284 -14.68 1.69 6.07
C ASN A 284 -16.15 2.15 5.98
N ASP A 285 -16.75 2.09 4.79
CA ASP A 285 -18.05 2.72 4.52
C ASP A 285 -19.05 1.86 3.71
N ASP A 286 -18.70 0.60 3.43
CA ASP A 286 -19.50 -0.37 2.68
C ASP A 286 -19.85 0.03 1.24
N SER A 287 -19.23 1.08 0.70
CA SER A 287 -19.44 1.48 -0.69
C SER A 287 -18.89 0.43 -1.68
N ASN A 288 -19.49 0.38 -2.88
CA ASN A 288 -19.05 -0.55 -3.91
C ASN A 288 -17.68 -0.13 -4.46
N GLU A 289 -16.75 -1.10 -4.51
CA GLU A 289 -15.37 -0.87 -4.98
C GLU A 289 -15.05 -1.64 -6.26
N GLY A 290 -16.05 -2.30 -6.85
CA GLY A 290 -15.91 -3.04 -8.08
C GLY A 290 -17.06 -4.00 -8.33
N ILE A 291 -17.22 -4.39 -9.60
CA ILE A 291 -18.24 -5.34 -10.06
C ILE A 291 -17.62 -6.32 -11.05
N VAL A 292 -18.23 -7.50 -11.15
CA VAL A 292 -17.85 -8.55 -12.11
C VAL A 292 -19.10 -9.21 -12.66
N HIS A 293 -19.08 -9.56 -13.94
CA HIS A 293 -20.15 -10.38 -14.53
C HIS A 293 -19.88 -11.87 -14.24
N SER A 294 -20.91 -12.64 -13.90
CA SER A 294 -20.78 -14.05 -13.51
C SER A 294 -20.32 -14.99 -14.63
N ALA A 295 -20.28 -14.53 -15.89
CA ALA A 295 -20.02 -15.39 -17.06
C ALA A 295 -19.31 -14.65 -18.21
N LEU A 296 -19.70 -13.41 -18.49
CA LEU A 296 -19.06 -12.59 -19.52
C LEU A 296 -17.73 -12.01 -19.01
N PRO A 297 -16.76 -11.71 -19.91
CA PRO A 297 -15.43 -11.23 -19.52
C PRO A 297 -15.42 -9.75 -19.12
N TYR A 298 -16.33 -9.34 -18.25
CA TYR A 298 -16.51 -7.96 -17.81
C TYR A 298 -16.23 -7.82 -16.33
N PHE A 299 -15.37 -6.88 -15.98
CA PHE A 299 -15.16 -6.49 -14.60
C PHE A 299 -14.72 -5.03 -14.52
N SER A 300 -14.82 -4.45 -13.34
CA SER A 300 -14.32 -3.10 -13.09
C SER A 300 -14.07 -2.88 -11.60
N VAL A 301 -13.21 -1.90 -11.30
CA VAL A 301 -12.86 -1.50 -9.94
C VAL A 301 -12.96 0.01 -9.78
N GLN A 302 -13.42 0.46 -8.62
CA GLN A 302 -13.63 1.88 -8.33
C GLN A 302 -12.32 2.58 -7.91
N PHE A 303 -11.36 1.83 -7.37
CA PHE A 303 -10.01 2.29 -7.06
C PHE A 303 -9.08 2.25 -8.28
N HIS A 304 -7.85 2.74 -8.09
CA HIS A 304 -6.82 2.89 -9.11
C HIS A 304 -5.70 1.85 -8.93
N PRO A 305 -5.81 0.66 -9.55
CA PRO A 305 -4.76 -0.38 -9.47
C PRO A 305 -3.45 0.07 -10.11
N GLU A 306 -3.47 1.07 -10.99
CA GLU A 306 -2.25 1.71 -11.53
C GLU A 306 -1.55 2.65 -10.55
N HIS A 307 -2.08 2.83 -9.33
CA HIS A 307 -1.50 3.60 -8.23
C HIS A 307 -1.07 5.04 -8.59
N THR A 308 0.22 5.38 -8.59
CA THR A 308 0.79 6.67 -9.03
C THR A 308 -0.04 7.89 -8.62
N ALA A 309 -0.13 8.21 -7.33
CA ALA A 309 0.56 7.58 -6.20
C ALA A 309 -0.32 6.54 -5.47
N GLY A 310 0.31 5.75 -4.60
CA GLY A 310 -0.36 4.80 -3.72
C GLY A 310 0.27 3.41 -3.74
N PRO A 311 -0.36 2.42 -3.08
CA PRO A 311 0.13 1.05 -3.02
C PRO A 311 -0.01 0.33 -4.36
N GLU A 312 0.93 -0.57 -4.67
CA GLU A 312 1.00 -1.34 -5.92
C GLU A 312 0.26 -2.70 -5.82
N ASP A 313 -0.46 -2.93 -4.72
CA ASP A 313 -1.05 -4.21 -4.30
C ASP A 313 -1.94 -4.93 -5.34
N LEU A 314 -2.51 -4.19 -6.30
CA LEU A 314 -3.51 -4.68 -7.26
C LEU A 314 -3.17 -4.42 -8.73
N GLU A 315 -1.89 -4.17 -9.06
CA GLU A 315 -1.47 -4.10 -10.46
C GLU A 315 -1.75 -5.41 -11.23
N CYS A 316 -1.80 -6.54 -10.53
CA CYS A 316 -2.13 -7.85 -11.11
C CYS A 316 -3.49 -7.90 -11.82
N LEU A 317 -4.39 -6.94 -11.58
CA LEU A 317 -5.65 -6.82 -12.31
C LEU A 317 -5.45 -6.52 -13.81
N PHE A 318 -4.35 -5.87 -14.18
CA PHE A 318 -3.98 -5.69 -15.59
C PHE A 318 -3.57 -7.02 -16.24
N ASP A 319 -2.90 -7.91 -15.49
CA ASP A 319 -2.56 -9.26 -15.96
C ASP A 319 -3.83 -10.08 -16.21
N VAL A 320 -4.76 -10.10 -15.25
CA VAL A 320 -6.07 -10.77 -15.38
C VAL A 320 -6.80 -10.30 -16.63
N PHE A 321 -6.85 -8.99 -16.87
CA PHE A 321 -7.50 -8.43 -18.06
C PHE A 321 -6.83 -8.89 -19.35
N LEU A 322 -5.51 -8.73 -19.47
CA LEU A 322 -4.78 -9.04 -20.71
C LEU A 322 -4.74 -10.53 -21.01
N GLU A 323 -4.62 -11.39 -20.00
CA GLU A 323 -4.73 -12.83 -20.18
C GLU A 323 -6.13 -13.24 -20.68
N THR A 324 -7.19 -12.64 -20.12
CA THR A 324 -8.56 -12.89 -20.58
C THR A 324 -8.74 -12.44 -22.04
N VAL A 325 -8.12 -11.34 -22.46
CA VAL A 325 -8.09 -10.90 -23.87
C VAL A 325 -7.35 -11.90 -24.75
N LYS A 326 -6.17 -12.37 -24.33
CA LYS A 326 -5.39 -13.37 -25.09
C LYS A 326 -6.17 -14.68 -25.28
N ASP A 327 -6.85 -15.16 -24.24
CA ASP A 327 -7.66 -16.38 -24.33
C ASP A 327 -8.87 -16.19 -25.26
N SER A 328 -9.54 -15.04 -25.19
CA SER A 328 -10.65 -14.69 -26.08
C SER A 328 -10.22 -14.64 -27.55
N VAL A 329 -9.05 -14.06 -27.86
CA VAL A 329 -8.51 -13.98 -29.23
C VAL A 329 -8.09 -15.35 -29.76
N THR A 330 -7.50 -16.20 -28.91
CA THR A 330 -7.03 -17.53 -29.33
C THR A 330 -8.13 -18.59 -29.36
N GLY A 331 -9.35 -18.25 -28.94
CA GLY A 331 -10.48 -19.20 -28.88
C GLY A 331 -10.26 -20.33 -27.87
N LYS A 332 -9.33 -20.15 -26.92
CA LYS A 332 -9.08 -21.14 -25.88
C LYS A 332 -10.24 -21.12 -24.87
N PRO A 333 -10.80 -22.29 -24.50
CA PRO A 333 -11.70 -22.37 -23.36
C PRO A 333 -10.91 -22.05 -22.09
N GLY A 334 -10.99 -20.80 -21.65
CA GLY A 334 -10.35 -20.31 -20.43
C GLY A 334 -11.29 -20.30 -19.24
N LEU A 335 -10.72 -20.03 -18.06
CA LEU A 335 -11.48 -19.69 -16.85
C LEU A 335 -12.38 -18.48 -17.12
N THR A 336 -13.53 -18.41 -16.46
CA THR A 336 -14.29 -17.15 -16.42
C THR A 336 -13.42 -16.07 -15.80
N ILE A 337 -13.68 -14.80 -16.13
CA ILE A 337 -12.89 -13.71 -15.54
C ILE A 337 -13.02 -13.66 -14.01
N LYS A 338 -14.19 -14.05 -13.49
CA LYS A 338 -14.45 -14.19 -12.05
C LYS A 338 -13.54 -15.24 -11.41
N ASP A 339 -13.42 -16.41 -12.02
CA ASP A 339 -12.55 -17.48 -11.50
C ASP A 339 -11.08 -17.09 -11.62
N ARG A 340 -10.67 -16.41 -12.70
CA ARG A 340 -9.31 -15.88 -12.84
C ARG A 340 -8.99 -14.86 -11.73
N LEU A 341 -9.90 -13.94 -11.45
CA LEU A 341 -9.77 -12.99 -10.33
C LEU A 341 -9.65 -13.73 -9.00
N GLN A 342 -10.50 -14.73 -8.76
CA GLN A 342 -10.47 -15.52 -7.54
C GLN A 342 -9.12 -16.21 -7.34
N GLU A 343 -8.61 -16.92 -8.35
CA GLU A 343 -7.34 -17.64 -8.26
C GLU A 343 -6.15 -16.68 -8.15
N THR A 344 -6.14 -15.57 -8.90
CA THR A 344 -5.06 -14.57 -8.84
C THR A 344 -4.97 -13.91 -7.47
N LEU A 345 -6.11 -13.60 -6.86
CA LEU A 345 -6.17 -12.91 -5.57
C LEU A 345 -6.08 -13.88 -4.38
N LYS A 346 -6.17 -15.19 -4.61
CA LYS A 346 -6.12 -16.19 -3.54
C LYS A 346 -4.76 -16.19 -2.86
N TYR A 347 -4.76 -16.30 -1.54
CA TYR A 347 -3.56 -16.61 -0.77
C TYR A 347 -3.85 -17.83 0.07
N VAL A 348 -3.03 -18.85 -0.09
CA VAL A 348 -3.06 -20.05 0.73
C VAL A 348 -1.75 -20.06 1.50
N PRO A 349 -1.77 -19.84 2.82
CA PRO A 349 -0.55 -19.89 3.62
C PRO A 349 -0.03 -21.33 3.64
N GLU A 350 1.30 -21.50 3.60
CA GLU A 350 1.94 -22.83 3.70
C GLU A 350 1.61 -23.52 5.03
N VAL A 351 1.55 -22.73 6.11
CA VAL A 351 1.11 -23.17 7.43
C VAL A 351 -0.32 -22.67 7.67
N PRO A 352 -1.29 -23.58 7.91
CA PRO A 352 -2.65 -23.17 8.20
C PRO A 352 -2.73 -22.23 9.41
N VAL A 353 -3.46 -21.12 9.26
CA VAL A 353 -3.69 -20.19 10.37
C VAL A 353 -4.51 -20.90 11.45
N VAL A 354 -3.95 -21.01 12.65
CA VAL A 354 -4.63 -21.66 13.79
C VAL A 354 -5.79 -20.78 14.24
N VAL A 355 -7.02 -21.29 14.13
CA VAL A 355 -8.26 -20.58 14.50
C VAL A 355 -8.62 -20.82 15.99
N GLU A 356 -8.00 -21.79 16.64
CA GLU A 356 -8.29 -22.12 18.03
C GLU A 356 -7.69 -21.08 18.98
N ARG A 357 -8.57 -20.43 19.75
CA ARG A 357 -8.17 -19.41 20.73
C ARG A 357 -7.55 -20.08 21.96
N PRO A 358 -6.34 -19.68 22.41
CA PRO A 358 -5.74 -20.21 23.62
C PRO A 358 -6.54 -19.75 24.85
N LYS A 359 -6.58 -20.55 25.91
CA LYS A 359 -7.23 -20.20 27.18
C LYS A 359 -6.26 -19.50 28.11
N LYS A 360 -4.99 -19.89 28.07
CA LYS A 360 -3.92 -19.28 28.88
C LYS A 360 -2.68 -19.01 28.03
N VAL A 361 -2.16 -17.78 28.12
CA VAL A 361 -0.96 -17.35 27.39
C VAL A 361 0.11 -16.84 28.35
N LEU A 362 1.33 -17.34 28.14
CA LEU A 362 2.54 -16.85 28.79
C LEU A 362 3.16 -15.71 27.98
N ILE A 363 3.56 -14.64 28.64
CA ILE A 363 4.25 -13.50 28.04
C ILE A 363 5.60 -13.36 28.72
N LEU A 364 6.66 -13.31 27.91
CA LEU A 364 8.00 -13.00 28.40
C LEU A 364 8.23 -11.50 28.30
N GLY A 365 8.45 -10.85 29.45
CA GLY A 365 8.77 -9.43 29.53
C GLY A 365 10.21 -9.12 29.12
N SER A 366 10.54 -7.84 29.18
CA SER A 366 11.82 -7.28 28.77
C SER A 366 12.98 -7.62 29.71
N GLY A 367 12.71 -7.94 30.98
CA GLY A 367 13.79 -7.99 31.97
C GLY A 367 14.16 -6.59 32.48
N GLY A 368 15.37 -6.45 33.01
CA GLY A 368 15.88 -5.15 33.44
C GLY A 368 16.08 -4.19 32.26
N LEU A 369 15.80 -2.91 32.47
CA LEU A 369 16.05 -1.88 31.46
C LEU A 369 17.55 -1.78 31.17
N SER A 370 17.91 -1.81 29.90
CA SER A 370 19.29 -1.66 29.43
C SER A 370 19.34 -0.75 28.20
N ILE A 371 20.52 -0.21 27.89
CA ILE A 371 20.69 0.62 26.69
C ILE A 371 20.38 -0.25 25.46
N GLY A 372 19.45 0.20 24.62
CA GLY A 372 18.97 -0.55 23.45
C GLY A 372 17.79 -1.50 23.72
N GLN A 373 17.35 -1.62 24.98
CA GLN A 373 16.16 -2.37 25.38
C GLN A 373 15.51 -1.70 26.60
N ALA A 374 14.64 -0.72 26.35
CA ALA A 374 14.07 0.13 27.39
C ALA A 374 12.55 -0.12 27.57
N GLY A 375 11.81 0.92 27.98
CA GLY A 375 10.40 0.82 28.38
C GLY A 375 9.41 0.56 27.23
N GLU A 376 9.86 0.55 25.97
CA GLU A 376 9.03 0.23 24.80
C GLU A 376 8.46 -1.19 24.86
N PHE A 377 9.20 -2.13 25.45
CA PHE A 377 8.79 -3.52 25.62
C PHE A 377 7.77 -3.68 26.76
N ASP A 378 7.93 -2.90 27.81
CA ASP A 378 6.97 -2.84 28.90
C ASP A 378 5.62 -2.27 28.43
N TYR A 379 5.66 -1.24 27.59
CA TYR A 379 4.47 -0.70 26.94
C TYR A 379 3.82 -1.71 26.00
N SER A 380 4.58 -2.28 25.07
CA SER A 380 4.05 -3.22 24.07
C SER A 380 3.51 -4.51 24.70
N GLY A 381 4.20 -5.07 25.69
CA GLY A 381 3.71 -6.21 26.47
C GLY A 381 2.46 -5.89 27.29
N SER A 382 2.29 -4.65 27.75
CA SER A 382 1.03 -4.22 28.40
C SER A 382 -0.14 -4.17 27.40
N GLN A 383 0.10 -3.75 26.16
CA GLN A 383 -0.92 -3.80 25.10
C GLN A 383 -1.28 -5.25 24.73
N ALA A 384 -0.29 -6.15 24.69
CA ALA A 384 -0.54 -7.58 24.47
C ALA A 384 -1.42 -8.18 25.56
N ILE A 385 -1.16 -7.86 26.83
CA ILE A 385 -1.99 -8.28 27.97
C ILE A 385 -3.42 -7.75 27.82
N LYS A 386 -3.58 -6.47 27.44
CA LYS A 386 -4.89 -5.86 27.22
C LYS A 386 -5.67 -6.57 26.10
N ALA A 387 -5.04 -6.85 24.97
CA ALA A 387 -5.68 -7.54 23.84
C ALA A 387 -6.11 -8.97 24.23
N LEU A 388 -5.26 -9.71 24.94
CA LEU A 388 -5.61 -11.05 25.45
C LEU A 388 -6.80 -10.99 26.42
N ARG A 389 -6.85 -9.98 27.29
CA ARG A 389 -7.98 -9.77 28.20
C ARG A 389 -9.28 -9.46 27.47
N GLU A 390 -9.26 -8.61 26.44
CA GLU A 390 -10.44 -8.28 25.61
C GLU A 390 -11.03 -9.56 24.97
N GLU A 391 -10.19 -10.55 24.68
CA GLU A 391 -10.59 -11.86 24.14
C GLU A 391 -10.84 -12.93 25.22
N ASN A 392 -10.88 -12.56 26.51
CA ASN A 392 -11.08 -13.45 27.68
C ASN A 392 -10.01 -14.56 27.82
N ILE A 393 -8.77 -14.25 27.47
CA ILE A 393 -7.62 -15.16 27.56
C ILE A 393 -6.85 -14.86 28.86
N GLN A 394 -6.58 -15.90 29.65
CA GLN A 394 -5.82 -15.76 30.89
C GLN A 394 -4.35 -15.46 30.60
N THR A 395 -3.78 -14.50 31.33
CA THR A 395 -2.43 -13.97 31.10
C THR A 395 -1.49 -14.32 32.25
N VAL A 396 -0.35 -14.91 31.91
CA VAL A 396 0.79 -15.10 32.82
C VAL A 396 1.96 -14.28 32.30
N LEU A 397 2.52 -13.43 33.13
CA LEU A 397 3.69 -12.61 32.80
C LEU A 397 4.91 -13.07 33.61
N ILE A 398 6.06 -13.21 32.95
CA ILE A 398 7.36 -13.25 33.63
C ILE A 398 8.08 -11.94 33.30
N ASN A 399 8.36 -11.13 34.33
CA ASN A 399 9.22 -9.95 34.18
C ASN A 399 9.87 -9.63 35.53
N PRO A 400 11.21 -9.65 35.66
CA PRO A 400 11.90 -9.32 36.90
C PRO A 400 11.92 -7.82 37.20
N ASN A 401 11.61 -6.95 36.23
CA ASN A 401 11.57 -5.50 36.45
C ASN A 401 10.33 -5.11 37.26
N ILE A 402 10.51 -4.81 38.55
CA ILE A 402 9.41 -4.39 39.44
C ILE A 402 8.95 -2.94 39.19
N ALA A 403 9.76 -2.13 38.49
CA ALA A 403 9.52 -0.70 38.34
C ALA A 403 8.69 -0.36 37.08
N THR A 404 7.85 -1.28 36.62
CA THR A 404 7.11 -1.12 35.36
C THR A 404 5.61 -1.29 35.50
N VAL A 405 4.86 -0.51 34.71
CA VAL A 405 3.40 -0.58 34.62
C VAL A 405 2.94 -1.98 34.21
N GLN A 406 3.72 -2.69 33.39
CA GLN A 406 3.42 -4.06 32.96
C GLN A 406 3.24 -5.04 34.13
N THR A 407 3.94 -4.82 35.24
CA THR A 407 3.90 -5.68 36.44
C THR A 407 2.95 -5.17 37.53
N SER A 408 2.18 -4.12 37.24
CA SER A 408 1.22 -3.56 38.18
C SER A 408 0.11 -4.56 38.51
N LYS A 409 -0.38 -4.50 39.76
CA LYS A 409 -1.48 -5.35 40.21
C LYS A 409 -2.70 -5.19 39.28
N GLY A 410 -3.22 -6.29 38.76
CA GLY A 410 -4.36 -6.30 37.85
C GLY A 410 -4.01 -6.00 36.39
N MET A 411 -2.74 -5.82 36.04
CA MET A 411 -2.32 -5.77 34.64
C MET A 411 -2.40 -7.16 34.01
N ALA A 412 -1.58 -8.12 34.43
CA ALA A 412 -1.74 -9.54 34.10
C ALA A 412 -2.51 -10.27 35.22
N ASP A 413 -3.09 -11.44 34.92
CA ASP A 413 -3.77 -12.27 35.92
C ASP A 413 -2.78 -12.85 36.94
N LYS A 414 -1.56 -13.17 36.48
CA LYS A 414 -0.47 -13.61 37.34
C LYS A 414 0.87 -13.09 36.84
N VAL A 415 1.70 -12.59 37.78
CA VAL A 415 3.02 -12.05 37.50
C VAL A 415 4.07 -12.84 38.28
N TYR A 416 5.12 -13.25 37.59
CA TYR A 416 6.32 -13.88 38.14
C TYR A 416 7.50 -12.91 38.01
N PHE A 417 8.03 -12.47 39.16
CA PHE A 417 9.26 -11.67 39.21
C PHE A 417 10.49 -12.59 39.18
N LEU A 418 10.69 -13.26 38.04
CA LEU A 418 11.79 -14.21 37.83
C LEU A 418 12.67 -13.75 36.65
N PRO A 419 13.96 -14.10 36.63
CA PRO A 419 14.81 -13.88 35.47
C PRO A 419 14.27 -14.58 34.22
N ILE A 420 14.42 -13.94 33.06
CA ILE A 420 14.04 -14.51 31.75
C ILE A 420 15.18 -15.42 31.26
N LEU A 421 15.34 -16.55 31.93
CA LEU A 421 16.29 -17.61 31.57
C LEU A 421 15.53 -18.92 31.33
N PRO A 422 16.01 -19.80 30.43
CA PRO A 422 15.29 -21.02 30.07
C PRO A 422 14.80 -21.85 31.26
N ASP A 423 15.66 -22.07 32.26
CA ASP A 423 15.34 -22.89 33.43
C ASP A 423 14.17 -22.34 34.25
N TYR A 424 14.13 -21.02 34.48
CA TYR A 424 13.04 -20.38 35.22
C TYR A 424 11.75 -20.34 34.39
N VAL A 425 11.87 -20.07 33.09
CA VAL A 425 10.71 -20.05 32.19
C VAL A 425 10.10 -21.45 32.08
N GLU A 426 10.91 -22.51 31.97
CA GLU A 426 10.43 -23.90 31.97
C GLU A 426 9.67 -24.25 33.25
N GLN A 427 10.16 -23.82 34.42
CA GLN A 427 9.46 -24.05 35.70
C GLN A 427 8.07 -23.39 35.71
N VAL A 428 7.96 -22.16 35.20
CA VAL A 428 6.66 -21.47 35.08
C VAL A 428 5.76 -22.19 34.09
N ILE A 429 6.28 -22.64 32.94
CA ILE A 429 5.52 -23.44 31.96
C ILE A 429 5.00 -24.73 32.60
N GLN A 430 5.84 -25.43 33.37
CA GLN A 430 5.46 -26.67 34.05
C GLN A 430 4.34 -26.45 35.07
N SER A 431 4.38 -25.33 35.81
CA SER A 431 3.39 -24.98 36.83
C SER A 431 2.09 -24.45 36.23
N GLU A 432 2.17 -23.58 35.21
CA GLU A 432 1.02 -22.85 34.68
C GLU A 432 0.32 -23.57 33.54
N ARG A 433 1.03 -24.44 32.80
CA ARG A 433 0.54 -25.15 31.62
C ARG A 433 -0.17 -24.21 30.64
N PRO A 434 0.50 -23.15 30.13
CA PRO A 434 -0.09 -22.26 29.14
C PRO A 434 -0.28 -22.99 27.81
N ASP A 435 -1.34 -22.63 27.07
CA ASP A 435 -1.58 -23.16 25.72
C ASP A 435 -0.66 -22.50 24.68
N GLY A 436 -0.22 -21.27 24.96
CA GLY A 436 0.68 -20.53 24.09
C GLY A 436 1.61 -19.55 24.80
N VAL A 437 2.61 -19.10 24.06
CA VAL A 437 3.63 -18.14 24.52
C VAL A 437 3.85 -17.02 23.51
N LEU A 438 4.02 -15.81 24.01
CA LEU A 438 4.40 -14.63 23.23
C LEU A 438 5.83 -14.21 23.58
N LEU A 439 6.70 -14.24 22.57
CA LEU A 439 8.13 -13.94 22.69
C LEU A 439 8.50 -12.55 22.17
N THR A 440 7.63 -11.92 21.37
CA THR A 440 7.91 -10.72 20.58
C THR A 440 7.80 -9.40 21.36
N PHE A 441 7.36 -9.44 22.62
CA PHE A 441 7.10 -8.25 23.43
C PHE A 441 8.16 -8.00 24.54
N GLY A 442 9.21 -8.82 24.61
CA GLY A 442 10.26 -8.73 25.64
C GLY A 442 11.66 -8.45 25.11
N GLY A 443 11.78 -7.87 23.91
CA GLY A 443 13.06 -7.55 23.29
C GLY A 443 13.95 -8.77 23.03
N GLN A 444 15.26 -8.54 22.89
CA GLN A 444 16.23 -9.60 22.60
C GLN A 444 16.29 -10.63 23.72
N THR A 445 16.05 -10.20 24.97
CA THR A 445 16.07 -11.09 26.13
C THR A 445 15.02 -12.20 26.00
N ALA A 446 13.78 -11.84 25.70
CA ALA A 446 12.71 -12.81 25.49
C ALA A 446 12.92 -13.67 24.23
N LEU A 447 13.39 -13.06 23.13
CA LEU A 447 13.64 -13.77 21.87
C LEU A 447 14.74 -14.82 22.04
N ASN A 448 15.89 -14.46 22.61
CA ASN A 448 17.00 -15.38 22.84
C ASN A 448 16.61 -16.52 23.78
N CYS A 449 15.87 -16.22 24.86
CA CYS A 449 15.33 -17.23 25.76
C CYS A 449 14.38 -18.19 25.01
N GLY A 450 13.49 -17.66 24.16
CA GLY A 450 12.57 -18.45 23.35
C GLY A 450 13.28 -19.39 22.37
N VAL A 451 14.31 -18.90 21.67
CA VAL A 451 15.13 -19.72 20.76
C VAL A 451 15.83 -20.85 21.51
N GLN A 452 16.35 -20.58 22.72
CA GLN A 452 16.98 -21.60 23.55
C GLN A 452 15.98 -22.67 24.02
N LEU A 453 14.78 -22.26 24.45
CA LEU A 453 13.71 -23.18 24.87
C LEU A 453 13.23 -24.08 23.73
N VAL A 454 13.22 -23.59 22.49
CA VAL A 454 12.96 -24.41 21.30
C VAL A 454 14.07 -25.43 21.09
N LYS A 455 15.34 -25.00 21.14
CA LYS A 455 16.49 -25.91 20.99
C LYS A 455 16.51 -27.02 22.05
N GLN A 456 16.03 -26.72 23.25
CA GLN A 456 15.87 -27.68 24.35
C GLN A 456 14.64 -28.59 24.21
N GLY A 457 13.74 -28.31 23.27
CA GLY A 457 12.50 -29.05 23.08
C GLY A 457 11.41 -28.75 24.12
N THR A 458 11.55 -27.68 24.92
CA THR A 458 10.66 -27.37 26.04
C THR A 458 9.24 -27.11 25.58
N PHE A 459 9.02 -26.27 24.57
CA PHE A 459 7.67 -25.99 24.08
C PHE A 459 6.96 -27.24 23.55
N ALA A 460 7.67 -28.09 22.81
CA ALA A 460 7.13 -29.37 22.33
C ALA A 460 6.80 -30.34 23.49
N LYS A 461 7.69 -30.44 24.48
CA LYS A 461 7.50 -31.28 25.69
C LYS A 461 6.25 -30.92 26.48
N TYR A 462 5.90 -29.63 26.55
CA TYR A 462 4.74 -29.15 27.32
C TYR A 462 3.53 -28.80 26.45
N GLY A 463 3.61 -28.96 25.13
CA GLY A 463 2.52 -28.64 24.19
C GLY A 463 2.21 -27.14 24.07
N VAL A 464 3.18 -26.27 24.33
CA VAL A 464 3.00 -24.80 24.29
C VAL A 464 3.22 -24.30 22.86
N LYS A 465 2.24 -23.59 22.30
CA LYS A 465 2.35 -23.01 20.95
C LYS A 465 3.01 -21.63 20.99
N ILE A 466 3.94 -21.36 20.09
CA ILE A 466 4.45 -20.00 19.89
C ILE A 466 3.39 -19.23 19.10
N LEU A 467 2.94 -18.10 19.66
CA LEU A 467 1.90 -17.26 19.05
C LEU A 467 2.54 -16.10 18.28
N GLY A 468 1.96 -15.75 17.13
CA GLY A 468 2.46 -14.68 16.27
C GLY A 468 3.51 -15.18 15.27
N THR A 469 4.59 -14.44 15.11
CA THR A 469 5.67 -14.78 14.18
C THR A 469 6.29 -16.15 14.53
N PRO A 470 6.37 -17.10 13.59
CA PRO A 470 7.03 -18.39 13.82
C PRO A 470 8.49 -18.21 14.27
N ILE A 471 8.98 -19.14 15.09
CA ILE A 471 10.36 -19.07 15.60
C ILE A 471 11.39 -19.18 14.49
N GLU A 472 11.07 -19.94 13.44
CA GLU A 472 11.90 -20.07 12.24
C GLU A 472 12.11 -18.70 11.59
N SER A 473 11.04 -17.91 11.40
CA SER A 473 11.14 -16.56 10.85
C SER A 473 11.90 -15.60 11.78
N ILE A 474 11.80 -15.78 13.11
CA ILE A 474 12.63 -15.02 14.06
C ILE A 474 14.11 -15.37 13.86
N ILE A 475 14.46 -16.65 13.78
CA ILE A 475 15.84 -17.10 13.56
C ILE A 475 16.37 -16.60 12.21
N GLU A 476 15.56 -16.69 11.15
CA GLU A 476 15.92 -16.25 9.81
C GLU A 476 16.13 -14.73 9.70
N THR A 477 15.50 -13.93 10.57
CA THR A 477 15.66 -12.47 10.58
C THR A 477 16.79 -12.00 11.51
N GLU A 478 17.09 -12.77 12.55
CA GLU A 478 18.19 -12.50 13.49
C GLU A 478 19.55 -12.97 12.97
N ASP A 479 19.60 -14.11 12.26
CA ASP A 479 20.80 -14.56 11.55
C ASP A 479 20.91 -13.83 10.22
N ARG A 480 21.94 -12.99 10.08
CA ARG A 480 22.09 -12.13 8.90
C ARG A 480 22.41 -12.88 7.62
N LYS A 481 23.00 -14.07 7.70
CA LYS A 481 23.24 -14.91 6.53
C LYS A 481 21.91 -15.48 6.03
N LEU A 482 21.12 -16.05 6.93
CA LEU A 482 19.79 -16.55 6.59
C LEU A 482 18.90 -15.42 6.06
N PHE A 483 18.97 -14.24 6.67
CA PHE A 483 18.24 -13.06 6.21
C PHE A 483 18.62 -12.69 4.77
N ALA A 484 19.92 -12.63 4.46
CA ALA A 484 20.40 -12.34 3.12
C ALA A 484 19.94 -13.41 2.11
N GLU A 485 19.98 -14.69 2.49
CA GLU A 485 19.48 -15.79 1.66
C GLU A 485 17.98 -15.63 1.38
N ARG A 486 17.15 -15.35 2.39
CA ARG A 486 15.70 -15.11 2.24
C ARG A 486 15.37 -13.88 1.38
N VAL A 487 16.12 -12.80 1.52
CA VAL A 487 15.94 -11.60 0.68
C VAL A 487 16.33 -11.88 -0.77
N ASN A 488 17.40 -12.64 -1.00
CA ASN A 488 17.84 -13.02 -2.34
C ASN A 488 16.86 -14.00 -3.03
N GLU A 489 16.16 -14.86 -2.28
CA GLU A 489 15.16 -15.80 -2.81
C GLU A 489 14.03 -15.07 -3.58
N ILE A 490 13.69 -13.85 -3.18
CA ILE A 490 12.67 -13.01 -3.84
C ILE A 490 13.27 -12.02 -4.86
N GLY A 491 14.57 -12.11 -5.13
CA GLY A 491 15.28 -11.22 -6.07
C GLY A 491 15.61 -9.84 -5.53
N GLU A 492 15.35 -9.59 -4.23
CA GLU A 492 15.72 -8.36 -3.55
C GLU A 492 17.20 -8.37 -3.16
N LYS A 493 17.74 -7.20 -2.79
CA LYS A 493 19.17 -7.02 -2.59
C LYS A 493 19.51 -6.57 -1.19
N VAL A 494 20.52 -7.21 -0.61
CA VAL A 494 21.23 -6.73 0.58
C VAL A 494 22.58 -6.12 0.18
N ALA A 495 23.12 -5.25 1.04
CA ALA A 495 24.50 -4.80 0.87
C ALA A 495 25.45 -6.03 0.86
N PRO A 496 26.51 -6.02 0.03
CA PRO A 496 27.53 -7.06 0.07
C PRO A 496 28.07 -7.20 1.50
N SER A 497 27.99 -8.42 2.03
CA SER A 497 28.32 -8.68 3.43
C SER A 497 28.89 -10.07 3.61
N CYS A 498 29.60 -10.29 4.71
CA CYS A 498 30.17 -11.57 5.11
C CYS A 498 29.91 -11.84 6.59
N ALA A 499 29.34 -13.02 6.89
CA ALA A 499 29.26 -13.51 8.25
C ALA A 499 30.58 -14.18 8.64
N VAL A 500 31.15 -13.75 9.76
CA VAL A 500 32.47 -14.18 10.24
C VAL A 500 32.39 -14.59 11.72
N TYR A 501 33.25 -15.53 12.10
CA TYR A 501 33.26 -16.13 13.43
C TYR A 501 34.58 -15.91 14.17
N SER A 502 35.53 -15.24 13.53
CA SER A 502 36.83 -14.90 14.10
C SER A 502 37.30 -13.53 13.65
N ILE A 503 38.22 -12.93 14.42
CA ILE A 503 38.86 -11.67 14.06
C ILE A 503 39.57 -11.78 12.72
N GLN A 504 40.24 -12.91 12.45
CA GLN A 504 40.98 -13.11 11.21
C GLN A 504 40.03 -13.14 10.00
N GLU A 505 38.92 -13.87 10.10
CA GLU A 505 37.89 -13.87 9.05
C GLU A 505 37.31 -12.48 8.82
N ALA A 506 37.11 -11.69 9.88
CA ALA A 506 36.63 -10.31 9.76
C ALA A 506 37.57 -9.44 8.92
N LEU A 507 38.88 -9.55 9.17
CA LEU A 507 39.90 -8.80 8.41
C LEU A 507 39.94 -9.26 6.95
N GLU A 508 39.88 -10.57 6.69
CA GLU A 508 39.85 -11.12 5.33
C GLU A 508 38.59 -10.73 4.56
N ALA A 509 37.44 -10.69 5.23
CA ALA A 509 36.20 -10.20 4.65
C ALA A 509 36.30 -8.73 4.26
N ALA A 510 36.87 -7.88 5.13
CA ALA A 510 37.04 -6.46 4.86
C ALA A 510 38.02 -6.17 3.72
N GLU A 511 39.07 -6.98 3.52
CA GLU A 511 39.94 -6.87 2.34
C GLU A 511 39.20 -7.17 1.04
N LYS A 512 38.26 -8.13 1.07
CA LYS A 512 37.44 -8.48 -0.11
C LYS A 512 36.37 -7.43 -0.40
N LEU A 513 35.70 -6.92 0.63
CA LEU A 513 34.66 -5.89 0.51
C LEU A 513 35.27 -4.50 0.22
N GLY A 514 36.45 -4.24 0.76
CA GLY A 514 37.15 -2.97 0.73
C GLY A 514 36.59 -1.99 1.78
N TYR A 515 37.49 -1.25 2.43
CA TYR A 515 37.13 -0.24 3.42
C TYR A 515 36.46 1.01 2.79
N PRO A 516 35.69 1.82 3.56
CA PRO A 516 35.24 1.52 4.93
C PRO A 516 34.25 0.35 4.96
N VAL A 517 34.18 -0.33 6.10
CA VAL A 517 33.23 -1.41 6.37
C VAL A 517 32.48 -1.16 7.67
N MET A 518 31.29 -1.74 7.80
CA MET A 518 30.49 -1.73 9.03
C MET A 518 30.56 -3.12 9.68
N ALA A 519 30.97 -3.18 10.95
CA ALA A 519 30.95 -4.40 11.75
C ALA A 519 29.70 -4.42 12.64
N ARG A 520 28.92 -5.52 12.66
CA ARG A 520 27.69 -5.66 13.46
C ARG A 520 27.56 -7.03 14.12
N ALA A 521 27.28 -7.07 15.42
CA ALA A 521 27.05 -8.32 16.15
C ALA A 521 25.67 -8.90 15.86
N ALA A 522 25.58 -10.22 15.64
CA ALA A 522 24.30 -10.94 15.50
C ALA A 522 23.57 -11.09 16.84
N PHE A 523 22.25 -11.39 16.80
CA PHE A 523 21.39 -11.58 17.99
C PHE A 523 21.49 -10.46 19.03
N SER A 524 21.64 -9.22 18.56
CA SER A 524 21.82 -8.04 19.39
C SER A 524 20.98 -6.87 18.88
N LEU A 525 20.55 -6.00 19.80
CA LEU A 525 19.78 -4.79 19.52
C LEU A 525 20.57 -3.54 19.91
N GLY A 526 20.16 -2.39 19.39
CA GLY A 526 20.73 -1.08 19.76
C GLY A 526 22.17 -0.84 19.29
N GLY A 527 22.69 -1.67 18.37
CA GLY A 527 24.05 -1.54 17.86
C GLY A 527 25.13 -2.00 18.84
N LEU A 528 24.80 -2.84 19.83
CA LEU A 528 25.78 -3.38 20.77
C LEU A 528 26.94 -4.06 20.01
N GLY A 529 28.17 -3.59 20.21
CA GLY A 529 29.34 -4.11 19.52
C GLY A 529 29.40 -3.80 18.02
N SER A 530 28.59 -2.86 17.53
CA SER A 530 28.60 -2.43 16.13
C SER A 530 29.41 -1.15 15.92
N GLY A 531 30.01 -0.97 14.74
CA GLY A 531 30.74 0.25 14.41
C GLY A 531 31.31 0.28 12.99
N PHE A 532 31.60 1.48 12.50
CA PHE A 532 32.33 1.67 11.24
C PHE A 532 33.84 1.49 11.47
N ALA A 533 34.49 0.78 10.55
CA ALA A 533 35.93 0.70 10.45
C ALA A 533 36.38 1.22 9.09
N ASN A 534 37.21 2.25 9.08
CA ASN A 534 37.88 2.74 7.89
C ASN A 534 39.22 2.02 7.66
N THR A 535 39.73 1.35 8.68
CA THR A 535 41.03 0.68 8.66
C THR A 535 40.99 -0.69 9.32
N LYS A 536 42.02 -1.49 9.02
CA LYS A 536 42.24 -2.82 9.59
C LYS A 536 42.34 -2.81 11.11
N ASP A 537 43.00 -1.81 11.68
CA ASP A 537 43.20 -1.71 13.13
C ASP A 537 41.89 -1.35 13.85
N GLU A 538 41.10 -0.44 13.28
CA GLU A 538 39.76 -0.12 13.77
C GLU A 538 38.87 -1.37 13.76
N LEU A 539 38.88 -2.13 12.66
CA LEU A 539 38.08 -3.34 12.54
C LEU A 539 38.50 -4.41 13.55
N LYS A 540 39.80 -4.60 13.76
CA LYS A 540 40.32 -5.57 14.73
C LYS A 540 39.83 -5.28 16.15
N ALA A 541 39.87 -4.00 16.55
CA ALA A 541 39.38 -3.58 17.86
C ALA A 541 37.87 -3.83 18.01
N LEU A 542 37.07 -3.47 17.00
CA LEU A 542 35.63 -3.71 16.98
C LEU A 542 35.30 -5.20 17.04
N ALA A 543 35.96 -6.02 16.22
CA ALA A 543 35.71 -7.45 16.16
C ALA A 543 36.02 -8.15 17.48
N GLN A 544 37.10 -7.74 18.16
CA GLN A 544 37.45 -8.28 19.48
C GLN A 544 36.39 -7.98 20.53
N GLN A 545 35.84 -6.77 20.52
CA GLN A 545 34.77 -6.39 21.45
C GLN A 545 33.46 -7.12 21.12
N ALA A 546 33.08 -7.18 19.84
CA ALA A 546 31.82 -7.76 19.41
C ALA A 546 31.76 -9.28 19.64
N LEU A 547 32.85 -10.01 19.32
CA LEU A 547 32.92 -11.47 19.48
C LEU A 547 32.99 -11.93 20.94
N ALA A 548 33.21 -11.01 21.90
CA ALA A 548 33.08 -11.30 23.32
C ALA A 548 31.61 -11.43 23.77
N HIS A 549 30.68 -10.86 23.01
CA HIS A 549 29.25 -10.81 23.36
C HIS A 549 28.36 -11.59 22.38
N SER A 550 28.84 -11.85 21.15
CA SER A 550 28.14 -12.65 20.13
C SER A 550 29.10 -13.67 19.51
N SER A 551 28.58 -14.84 19.17
CA SER A 551 29.35 -15.86 18.43
C SER A 551 29.51 -15.55 16.95
N GLN A 552 28.81 -14.55 16.41
CA GLN A 552 28.82 -14.19 15.00
C GLN A 552 28.90 -12.65 14.85
N LEU A 553 29.79 -12.22 13.95
CA LEU A 553 29.99 -10.82 13.55
C LEU A 553 29.76 -10.70 12.04
N ILE A 554 29.18 -9.59 11.60
CA ILE A 554 28.92 -9.32 10.18
C ILE A 554 29.74 -8.14 9.74
N ILE A 555 30.40 -8.27 8.59
CA ILE A 555 31.13 -7.19 7.93
C ILE A 555 30.36 -6.80 6.67
N ASP A 556 29.85 -5.57 6.62
CA ASP A 556 29.13 -5.00 5.47
C ASP A 556 29.98 -3.97 4.74
N LYS A 557 29.73 -3.86 3.42
CA LYS A 557 30.27 -2.79 2.58
C LYS A 557 29.66 -1.42 2.85
#